data_AF-A0A074Z3I9-F1
#
_entry.id   AF-A0A074Z3I9-F1
#
_cell.length_a   1.000
_cell.length_b   1.000
_cell.length_c   1.000
_cell.angle_alpha   90.00
_cell.angle_beta   90.00
_cell.angle_gamma   90.00
#
_symmetry.space_group_name_H-M   'P 1'
#
loop_
_entity.id
_entity.type
_entity.pdbx_description
1 polymer ?
#
loop_
_entity_poly.entity_id
_entity_poly.type
_entity_poly.pdbx_seq_one_letter_code
_entity_poly.pdbx_strand_id
1 'polypeptide(L)'
;MCEIKLTAYVLLLTCSIQLSRAKTTQEQKTKFLDMHNELREKIRKCTLSGQPPVRGNYELMTWDEAVEAQAQKWSDKCIFGHGESEGVGQNAAFASSVEQAVNLWMAEHVDYNLEANTCTHGKTCLHYTQMVWASSTLLGCGVTECPKNGTTVFICDYKPPGNYEGARPYEAGTQADCVTSSTSPPTITPTTAGQPDEDVTPESSMNETSVTETTSDCENLWQKKTIVVIKYILFTLVPVLTQKLLFPQQ
;
A
#
# COMPACT_ATOMS: atom_id res chain seq x y z
N MET A 1 18.60 -1.50 -48.56
CA MET A 1 19.04 -1.98 -47.22
C MET A 1 18.73 -1.01 -46.07
N CYS A 2 17.93 0.05 -46.27
CA CYS A 2 17.59 1.02 -45.21
C CYS A 2 16.18 0.83 -44.62
N GLU A 3 15.27 0.15 -45.33
CA GLU A 3 13.88 -0.01 -44.89
C GLU A 3 13.65 -1.12 -43.84
N ILE A 4 14.58 -2.09 -43.76
CA ILE A 4 14.45 -3.23 -42.83
C ILE A 4 14.85 -2.85 -41.39
N LYS A 5 15.58 -1.74 -41.20
CA LYS A 5 16.01 -1.29 -39.86
C LYS A 5 14.98 -0.41 -39.15
N LEU A 6 14.08 0.24 -39.90
CA LEU A 6 13.07 1.13 -39.32
C LEU A 6 11.87 0.35 -38.76
N THR A 7 11.48 -0.75 -39.40
CA THR A 7 10.41 -1.64 -38.92
C THR A 7 10.79 -2.36 -37.64
N ALA A 8 12.06 -2.74 -37.46
CA ALA A 8 12.57 -3.34 -36.22
C ALA A 8 12.52 -2.37 -35.03
N TYR A 9 12.77 -1.06 -35.24
CA TYR A 9 12.69 -0.06 -34.18
C TYR A 9 11.24 0.29 -33.79
N VAL A 10 10.31 0.28 -34.74
CA VAL A 10 8.88 0.48 -34.46
C VAL A 10 8.27 -0.73 -33.73
N LEU A 11 8.75 -1.95 -33.99
CA LEU A 11 8.38 -3.16 -33.25
C LEU A 11 9.07 -3.29 -31.88
N LEU A 12 10.25 -2.68 -31.69
CA LEU A 12 10.92 -2.61 -30.38
C LEU A 12 10.36 -1.47 -29.50
N LEU A 13 9.72 -0.44 -30.07
CA LEU A 13 8.99 0.58 -29.31
C LEU A 13 7.58 0.14 -28.90
N THR A 14 7.05 -0.93 -29.47
CA THR A 14 5.85 -1.63 -28.97
C THR A 14 6.20 -2.85 -28.12
N CYS A 15 7.49 -3.09 -27.85
CA CYS A 15 7.94 -4.05 -26.86
C CYS A 15 7.59 -3.54 -25.45
N SER A 16 6.43 -3.98 -24.98
CA SER A 16 6.18 -4.26 -23.57
C SER A 16 6.13 -3.05 -22.63
N ILE A 17 5.36 -2.01 -23.01
CA ILE A 17 4.42 -1.49 -22.01
C ILE A 17 3.19 -2.40 -22.06
N GLN A 18 3.37 -3.66 -21.68
CA GLN A 18 2.30 -4.34 -20.95
C GLN A 18 2.29 -3.63 -19.61
N LEU A 19 1.69 -2.43 -19.56
CA LEU A 19 1.19 -1.92 -18.30
C LEU A 19 0.17 -2.98 -17.92
N SER A 20 0.58 -3.95 -17.11
CA SER A 20 -0.35 -4.75 -16.34
C SER A 20 -1.20 -3.71 -15.65
N ARG A 21 -2.41 -3.50 -16.17
CA ARG A 21 -3.37 -2.59 -15.59
C ARG A 21 -3.45 -3.01 -14.13
N ALA A 22 -3.01 -2.16 -13.21
CA ALA A 22 -3.20 -2.42 -11.79
C ALA A 22 -4.70 -2.76 -11.63
N LYS A 23 -4.98 -4.00 -11.25
CA LYS A 23 -6.36 -4.51 -11.20
C LYS A 23 -7.11 -3.83 -10.06
N THR A 24 -6.43 -3.59 -8.94
CA THR A 24 -6.83 -2.63 -7.91
C THR A 24 -6.42 -1.22 -8.31
N THR A 25 -7.35 -0.27 -8.32
CA THR A 25 -7.09 1.14 -8.65
C THR A 25 -6.41 1.85 -7.48
N GLN A 26 -5.67 2.93 -7.73
CA GLN A 26 -5.03 3.72 -6.67
C GLN A 26 -6.04 4.22 -5.62
N GLU A 27 -7.25 4.62 -6.05
CA GLU A 27 -8.33 5.01 -5.16
C GLU A 27 -8.75 3.87 -4.23
N GLN A 28 -8.89 2.65 -4.77
CA GLN A 28 -9.20 1.47 -3.98
C GLN A 28 -8.08 1.16 -2.99
N LYS A 29 -6.80 1.23 -3.41
CA LYS A 29 -5.64 1.02 -2.53
C LYS A 29 -5.67 1.97 -1.34
N THR A 30 -5.84 3.27 -1.61
CA THR A 30 -5.95 4.31 -0.58
C THR A 30 -7.10 4.02 0.37
N LYS A 31 -8.29 3.68 -0.16
CA LYS A 31 -9.46 3.41 0.68
C LYS A 31 -9.30 2.18 1.57
N PHE A 32 -8.72 1.10 1.05
CA PHE A 32 -8.39 -0.06 1.86
C PHE A 32 -7.45 0.32 3.01
N LEU A 33 -6.33 0.96 2.69
CA LEU A 33 -5.32 1.32 3.67
C LEU A 33 -5.87 2.28 4.73
N ASP A 34 -6.57 3.33 4.31
CA ASP A 34 -7.12 4.36 5.18
C ASP A 34 -8.14 3.76 6.15
N MET A 35 -9.07 2.92 5.68
CA MET A 35 -10.05 2.31 6.56
C MET A 35 -9.39 1.36 7.57
N HIS A 36 -8.43 0.52 7.15
CA HIS A 36 -7.69 -0.35 8.07
C HIS A 36 -6.97 0.48 9.15
N ASN A 37 -6.30 1.54 8.75
CA ASN A 37 -5.57 2.41 9.67
C ASN A 37 -6.50 3.24 10.55
N GLU A 38 -7.67 3.66 10.06
CA GLU A 38 -8.69 4.32 10.87
C GLU A 38 -9.19 3.41 12.00
N LEU A 39 -9.41 2.12 11.72
CA LEU A 39 -9.76 1.15 12.76
C LEU A 39 -8.64 1.00 13.79
N ARG A 40 -7.40 0.84 13.35
CA ARG A 40 -6.23 0.74 14.24
C ARG A 40 -6.07 2.00 15.09
N GLU A 41 -6.28 3.18 14.49
CA GLU A 41 -6.29 4.46 15.19
C GLU A 41 -7.42 4.56 16.23
N LYS A 42 -8.63 4.06 15.92
CA LYS A 42 -9.73 4.04 16.89
C LYS A 42 -9.38 3.21 18.14
N ILE A 43 -8.66 2.10 17.98
CA ILE A 43 -8.14 1.32 19.10
C ILE A 43 -7.07 2.11 19.87
N ARG A 44 -6.08 2.69 19.19
CA ARG A 44 -5.02 3.51 19.81
C ARG A 44 -5.57 4.71 20.59
N LYS A 45 -6.64 5.33 20.09
CA LYS A 45 -7.27 6.53 20.66
C LYS A 45 -8.40 6.21 21.65
N CYS A 46 -8.69 4.94 21.91
CA CYS A 46 -9.76 4.51 22.81
C CYS A 46 -11.15 5.01 22.37
N THR A 47 -11.38 5.07 21.07
CA THR A 47 -12.66 5.49 20.48
C THR A 47 -13.43 4.34 19.83
N LEU A 48 -12.87 3.13 19.76
CA LEU A 48 -13.60 1.93 19.38
C LEU A 48 -14.33 1.35 20.60
N SER A 49 -15.66 1.44 20.61
CA SER A 49 -16.48 0.92 21.70
C SER A 49 -16.34 -0.61 21.84
N GLY A 50 -16.32 -1.10 23.08
CA GLY A 50 -16.27 -2.54 23.38
C GLY A 50 -14.90 -3.20 23.19
N GLN A 51 -13.88 -2.44 22.80
CA GLN A 51 -12.52 -2.94 22.58
C GLN A 51 -11.54 -2.14 23.45
N PRO A 52 -10.68 -2.78 24.25
CA PRO A 52 -9.67 -2.06 25.01
C PRO A 52 -8.61 -1.48 24.06
N PRO A 53 -7.89 -0.43 24.46
CA PRO A 53 -6.75 0.03 23.68
C PRO A 53 -5.65 -1.02 23.61
N VAL A 54 -4.69 -0.76 22.75
CA VAL A 54 -3.46 -1.53 22.68
C VAL A 54 -2.45 -1.04 23.72
N ARG A 55 -1.78 -1.97 24.38
CA ARG A 55 -0.57 -1.71 25.16
C ARG A 55 0.67 -2.01 24.33
N GLY A 56 1.59 -1.05 24.26
CA GLY A 56 2.87 -1.22 23.57
C GLY A 56 2.85 -0.85 22.09
N ASN A 57 3.72 -1.46 21.29
CA ASN A 57 3.88 -1.08 19.89
C ASN A 57 2.69 -1.58 19.04
N TYR A 58 2.12 -0.67 18.26
CA TYR A 58 0.98 -0.95 17.39
C TYR A 58 1.00 0.02 16.22
N GLU A 59 1.75 -0.36 15.19
CA GLU A 59 2.03 0.48 14.04
C GLU A 59 0.82 0.54 13.10
N LEU A 60 0.68 1.64 12.37
CA LEU A 60 -0.25 1.69 11.25
C LEU A 60 0.34 0.89 10.09
N MET A 61 -0.55 0.23 9.33
CA MET A 61 -0.15 -0.53 8.16
C MET A 61 0.36 0.39 7.06
N THR A 62 1.26 -0.12 6.25
CA THR A 62 1.68 0.49 4.98
C THR A 62 1.32 -0.44 3.82
N TRP A 63 1.18 0.12 2.63
CA TRP A 63 0.87 -0.67 1.44
C TRP A 63 2.12 -1.40 0.95
N ASP A 64 1.97 -2.68 0.59
CA ASP A 64 3.03 -3.49 -0.02
C ASP A 64 2.55 -4.10 -1.35
N GLU A 65 3.21 -3.72 -2.43
CA GLU A 65 2.86 -4.14 -3.80
C GLU A 65 3.05 -5.65 -4.03
N ALA A 66 3.96 -6.32 -3.31
CA ALA A 66 4.16 -7.76 -3.42
C ALA A 66 3.06 -8.53 -2.67
N VAL A 67 2.58 -8.00 -1.55
CA VAL A 67 1.40 -8.52 -0.84
C VAL A 67 0.15 -8.32 -1.70
N GLU A 68 -0.01 -7.15 -2.33
CA GLU A 68 -1.11 -6.90 -3.28
C GLU A 68 -1.10 -7.89 -4.44
N ALA A 69 0.07 -8.14 -5.04
CA ALA A 69 0.18 -9.07 -6.17
C ALA A 69 -0.31 -10.48 -5.81
N GLN A 70 -0.07 -10.94 -4.57
CA GLN A 70 -0.58 -12.21 -4.07
C GLN A 70 -2.10 -12.19 -3.88
N ALA A 71 -2.63 -11.16 -3.22
CA ALA A 71 -4.07 -10.98 -3.04
C ALA A 71 -4.81 -10.93 -4.39
N GLN A 72 -4.25 -10.21 -5.36
CA GLN A 72 -4.79 -10.10 -6.71
C GLN A 72 -4.77 -11.42 -7.47
N LYS A 73 -3.67 -12.19 -7.38
CA LYS A 73 -3.59 -13.54 -7.97
C LYS A 73 -4.72 -14.43 -7.48
N TRP A 74 -5.13 -14.29 -6.21
CA TRP A 74 -6.25 -15.04 -5.65
C TRP A 74 -7.61 -14.50 -6.10
N SER A 75 -7.84 -13.18 -6.01
CA SER A 75 -9.11 -12.58 -6.42
C SER A 75 -9.44 -12.87 -7.89
N ASP A 76 -8.41 -12.94 -8.75
CA ASP A 76 -8.52 -13.28 -10.17
C ASP A 76 -9.12 -14.64 -10.47
N LYS A 77 -9.06 -15.57 -9.51
CA LYS A 77 -9.65 -16.90 -9.67
C LYS A 77 -11.18 -16.86 -9.61
N CYS A 78 -11.77 -15.77 -9.13
CA CYS A 78 -13.22 -15.62 -8.98
C CYS A 78 -13.87 -16.76 -8.19
N ILE A 79 -13.19 -17.23 -7.14
CA ILE A 79 -13.65 -18.26 -6.22
C ILE A 79 -13.79 -17.67 -4.82
N PHE A 80 -14.84 -18.10 -4.10
CA PHE A 80 -15.00 -17.73 -2.71
C PHE A 80 -14.11 -18.61 -1.82
N GLY A 81 -13.46 -17.99 -0.85
CA GLY A 81 -12.65 -18.68 0.16
C GLY A 81 -11.21 -18.20 0.20
N HIS A 82 -10.39 -18.93 0.95
CA HIS A 82 -8.98 -18.63 1.15
C HIS A 82 -8.09 -19.45 0.21
N GLY A 83 -6.96 -18.88 -0.17
CA GLY A 83 -6.08 -19.41 -1.18
C GLY A 83 -4.68 -19.81 -0.77
N GLU A 84 -3.81 -19.90 -1.78
CA GLU A 84 -2.36 -19.97 -1.59
C GLU A 84 -1.89 -18.65 -0.96
N SER A 85 -1.87 -18.63 0.37
CA SER A 85 -1.45 -17.50 1.20
C SER A 85 -0.07 -17.79 1.78
N GLU A 86 0.98 -17.81 0.93
CA GLU A 86 2.32 -18.13 1.40
C GLU A 86 2.87 -17.00 2.29
N GLY A 87 2.86 -17.22 3.60
CA GLY A 87 3.41 -16.28 4.58
C GLY A 87 2.62 -14.99 4.74
N VAL A 88 1.32 -15.01 4.42
CA VAL A 88 0.38 -13.88 4.62
C VAL A 88 -0.91 -14.37 5.29
N GLY A 89 -1.53 -13.50 6.08
CA GLY A 89 -2.91 -13.67 6.52
C GLY A 89 -3.84 -13.19 5.41
N GLN A 90 -5.10 -13.64 5.37
CA GLN A 90 -6.00 -13.31 4.26
C GLN A 90 -7.44 -13.10 4.73
N ASN A 91 -8.01 -11.95 4.36
CA ASN A 91 -9.44 -11.69 4.43
C ASN A 91 -10.06 -11.74 3.03
N ALA A 92 -11.28 -12.28 2.94
CA ALA A 92 -12.02 -12.40 1.69
C ALA A 92 -13.48 -11.92 1.87
N ALA A 93 -14.02 -11.27 0.84
CA ALA A 93 -15.42 -10.87 0.82
C ALA A 93 -15.97 -10.89 -0.62
N PHE A 94 -17.26 -11.19 -0.72
CA PHE A 94 -18.07 -10.73 -1.83
C PHE A 94 -18.75 -9.42 -1.42
N ALA A 95 -18.55 -8.37 -2.22
CA ALA A 95 -19.12 -7.06 -1.95
C ALA A 95 -19.35 -6.30 -3.27
N SER A 96 -19.93 -5.12 -3.18
CA SER A 96 -20.09 -4.17 -4.30
C SER A 96 -19.07 -3.04 -4.27
N SER A 97 -18.35 -2.87 -3.16
CA SER A 97 -17.39 -1.78 -2.95
C SER A 97 -16.34 -2.15 -1.90
N VAL A 98 -15.23 -1.42 -1.90
CA VAL A 98 -14.18 -1.53 -0.88
C VAL A 98 -14.76 -1.25 0.50
N GLU A 99 -15.57 -0.21 0.66
CA GLU A 99 -16.15 0.13 1.96
C GLU A 99 -17.04 -0.98 2.48
N GLN A 100 -17.87 -1.57 1.63
CA GLN A 100 -18.73 -2.67 2.06
C GLN A 100 -17.89 -3.87 2.50
N ALA A 101 -16.88 -4.27 1.72
CA ALA A 101 -15.99 -5.39 2.08
C ALA A 101 -15.30 -5.15 3.44
N VAL A 102 -14.70 -3.98 3.60
CA VAL A 102 -13.97 -3.63 4.82
C VAL A 102 -14.92 -3.49 6.02
N ASN A 103 -16.08 -2.86 5.86
CA ASN A 103 -17.07 -2.73 6.95
C ASN A 103 -17.62 -4.09 7.39
N LEU A 104 -17.79 -5.06 6.50
CA LEU A 104 -18.19 -6.43 6.87
C LEU A 104 -17.17 -7.05 7.82
N TRP A 105 -15.88 -6.92 7.52
CA TRP A 105 -14.80 -7.42 8.38
C TRP A 105 -14.71 -6.65 9.70
N MET A 106 -14.79 -5.31 9.66
CA MET A 106 -14.74 -4.47 10.86
C MET A 106 -15.91 -4.74 11.81
N ALA A 107 -17.11 -4.98 11.28
CA ALA A 107 -18.32 -5.15 12.07
C ALA A 107 -18.21 -6.30 13.07
N GLU A 108 -17.35 -7.30 12.82
CA GLU A 108 -17.12 -8.42 13.72
C GLU A 108 -16.56 -8.02 15.09
N HIS A 109 -15.99 -6.81 15.25
CA HIS A 109 -15.50 -6.32 16.54
C HIS A 109 -16.57 -6.33 17.65
N VAL A 110 -17.86 -6.22 17.30
CA VAL A 110 -18.95 -6.23 18.28
C VAL A 110 -19.14 -7.61 18.92
N ASP A 111 -18.69 -8.65 18.23
CA ASP A 111 -18.82 -10.05 18.64
C ASP A 111 -17.51 -10.61 19.22
N TYR A 112 -16.42 -9.84 19.21
CA TYR A 112 -15.12 -10.29 19.70
C TYR A 112 -14.78 -9.71 21.07
N ASN A 113 -14.44 -10.57 22.03
CA ASN A 113 -13.92 -10.17 23.33
C ASN A 113 -12.40 -10.39 23.38
N LEU A 114 -11.62 -9.30 23.35
CA LEU A 114 -10.16 -9.37 23.39
C LEU A 114 -9.62 -9.96 24.71
N GLU A 115 -10.19 -9.57 25.84
CA GLU A 115 -9.71 -9.99 27.17
C GLU A 115 -9.91 -11.49 27.41
N ALA A 116 -11.01 -12.04 26.89
CA ALA A 116 -11.27 -13.47 26.92
C ALA A 116 -10.63 -14.23 25.75
N ASN A 117 -10.19 -13.52 24.71
CA ASN A 117 -9.81 -14.09 23.42
C ASN A 117 -10.90 -15.00 22.83
N THR A 118 -12.15 -14.53 22.86
CA THR A 118 -13.31 -15.32 22.41
C THR A 118 -14.15 -14.55 21.41
N CYS A 119 -14.75 -15.29 20.49
CA CYS A 119 -15.79 -14.80 19.60
C CYS A 119 -17.15 -15.29 20.12
N THR A 120 -18.18 -14.46 20.03
CA THR A 120 -19.56 -14.83 20.35
C THR A 120 -19.95 -16.12 19.61
N HIS A 121 -20.64 -17.03 20.30
CA HIS A 121 -21.01 -18.32 19.73
C HIS A 121 -21.82 -18.16 18.44
N GLY A 122 -21.41 -18.88 17.38
CA GLY A 122 -22.07 -18.82 16.06
C GLY A 122 -21.73 -17.58 15.23
N LYS A 123 -20.77 -16.75 15.66
CA LYS A 123 -20.28 -15.57 14.95
C LYS A 123 -18.89 -15.82 14.37
N THR A 124 -18.50 -14.95 13.44
CA THR A 124 -17.15 -14.90 12.87
C THR A 124 -16.45 -13.66 13.40
N CYS A 125 -15.20 -13.81 13.83
CA CYS A 125 -14.36 -12.70 14.29
C CYS A 125 -12.98 -12.65 13.62
N LEU A 126 -12.67 -13.65 12.79
CA LEU A 126 -11.33 -13.84 12.23
C LEU A 126 -10.94 -12.74 11.24
N HIS A 127 -11.91 -12.08 10.59
CA HIS A 127 -11.60 -10.99 9.70
C HIS A 127 -11.21 -9.75 10.50
N TYR A 128 -12.00 -9.40 11.53
CA TYR A 128 -11.66 -8.30 12.43
C TYR A 128 -10.32 -8.52 13.11
N THR A 129 -10.08 -9.69 13.72
CA THR A 129 -8.83 -9.96 14.45
C THR A 129 -7.60 -9.85 13.55
N GLN A 130 -7.70 -10.25 12.27
CA GLN A 130 -6.62 -10.04 11.32
C GLN A 130 -6.36 -8.56 11.03
N MET A 131 -7.40 -7.75 10.85
CA MET A 131 -7.26 -6.30 10.59
C MET A 131 -6.55 -5.59 11.75
N VAL A 132 -6.78 -6.05 12.98
CA VAL A 132 -6.22 -5.45 14.20
C VAL A 132 -5.03 -6.21 14.74
N TRP A 133 -4.42 -7.11 13.96
CA TRP A 133 -3.27 -7.87 14.40
C TRP A 133 -2.04 -6.96 14.51
N ALA A 134 -1.43 -6.86 15.70
CA ALA A 134 -0.40 -5.89 16.02
C ALA A 134 0.82 -6.02 15.11
N SER A 135 1.27 -7.25 14.87
CA SER A 135 2.44 -7.53 14.05
C SER A 135 2.19 -7.43 12.55
N SER A 136 0.94 -7.33 12.08
CA SER A 136 0.65 -7.15 10.65
C SER A 136 0.82 -5.68 10.28
N THR A 137 1.96 -5.34 9.66
CA THR A 137 2.34 -3.97 9.32
C THR A 137 2.29 -3.68 7.82
N LEU A 138 2.17 -4.71 7.00
CA LEU A 138 2.06 -4.59 5.54
C LEU A 138 0.69 -5.11 5.08
N LEU A 139 0.03 -4.33 4.25
CA LEU A 139 -1.27 -4.62 3.65
C LEU A 139 -1.15 -4.59 2.13
N GLY A 140 -1.81 -5.52 1.46
CA GLY A 140 -2.03 -5.44 0.02
C GLY A 140 -3.33 -6.13 -0.36
N CYS A 141 -4.13 -5.53 -1.24
CA CYS A 141 -5.46 -6.03 -1.56
C CYS A 141 -5.71 -6.14 -3.06
N GLY A 142 -6.39 -7.21 -3.46
CA GLY A 142 -6.82 -7.51 -4.82
C GLY A 142 -8.33 -7.34 -4.99
N VAL A 143 -8.75 -6.75 -6.11
CA VAL A 143 -10.15 -6.61 -6.48
C VAL A 143 -10.36 -7.22 -7.87
N THR A 144 -11.35 -8.09 -7.99
CA THR A 144 -11.71 -8.69 -9.28
C THR A 144 -13.22 -8.73 -9.43
N GLU A 145 -13.73 -8.06 -10.47
CA GLU A 145 -15.10 -8.26 -10.94
C GLU A 145 -15.22 -9.65 -11.59
N CYS A 146 -16.23 -10.41 -11.20
CA CYS A 146 -16.45 -11.78 -11.65
C CYS A 146 -17.80 -11.88 -12.38
N PRO A 147 -17.88 -11.51 -13.67
CA PRO A 147 -19.14 -11.42 -14.41
C PRO A 147 -19.94 -12.72 -14.44
N LYS A 148 -19.25 -13.87 -14.52
CA LYS A 148 -19.90 -15.20 -14.51
C LYS A 148 -20.64 -15.49 -13.20
N ASN A 149 -20.18 -14.90 -12.11
CA ASN A 149 -20.73 -15.09 -10.76
C ASN A 149 -21.65 -13.94 -10.35
N GLY A 150 -21.75 -12.87 -11.18
CA GLY A 150 -22.54 -11.69 -10.86
C GLY A 150 -22.08 -10.94 -9.60
N THR A 151 -20.81 -11.04 -9.23
CA THR A 151 -20.26 -10.49 -7.98
C THR A 151 -18.84 -9.97 -8.16
N THR A 152 -18.33 -9.24 -7.17
CA THR A 152 -16.94 -8.77 -7.10
C THR A 152 -16.26 -9.38 -5.89
N VAL A 153 -15.08 -9.96 -6.08
CA VAL A 153 -14.25 -10.53 -5.03
C VAL A 153 -13.27 -9.48 -4.54
N PHE A 154 -13.21 -9.31 -3.22
CA PHE A 154 -12.25 -8.46 -2.52
C PHE A 154 -11.38 -9.35 -1.62
N ILE A 155 -10.07 -9.32 -1.83
CA ILE A 155 -9.08 -10.04 -1.03
C ILE A 155 -8.13 -9.01 -0.43
N CYS A 156 -7.85 -9.12 0.86
CA CYS A 156 -6.75 -8.39 1.49
C CYS A 156 -5.81 -9.39 2.16
N ASP A 157 -4.53 -9.30 1.83
CA ASP A 157 -3.47 -10.06 2.44
C ASP A 157 -2.68 -9.19 3.43
N TYR A 158 -2.22 -9.81 4.52
CA TYR A 158 -1.59 -9.15 5.66
C TYR A 158 -0.24 -9.80 5.95
N LYS A 159 0.81 -9.00 6.08
CA LYS A 159 2.16 -9.50 6.37
C LYS A 159 2.82 -8.76 7.54
N PRO A 160 3.46 -9.48 8.47
CA PRO A 160 3.27 -10.90 8.80
C PRO A 160 1.80 -11.34 9.00
N PRO A 161 1.48 -12.65 8.85
CA PRO A 161 0.14 -13.17 9.14
C PRO A 161 -0.22 -13.00 10.61
N GLY A 162 -1.51 -12.87 10.88
CA GLY A 162 -2.10 -12.94 12.21
C GLY A 162 -2.87 -14.23 12.46
N ASN A 163 -3.82 -14.17 13.39
CA ASN A 163 -4.76 -15.23 13.73
C ASN A 163 -4.10 -16.57 14.12
N TYR A 164 -2.95 -16.50 14.80
CA TYR A 164 -2.33 -17.70 15.38
C TYR A 164 -3.23 -18.29 16.46
N GLU A 165 -3.38 -19.62 16.45
CA GLU A 165 -4.24 -20.33 17.37
C GLU A 165 -3.89 -20.01 18.84
N GLY A 166 -4.91 -19.63 19.62
CA GLY A 166 -4.77 -19.27 21.03
C GLY A 166 -4.15 -17.90 21.31
N ALA A 167 -3.63 -17.20 20.30
CA ALA A 167 -3.06 -15.86 20.45
C ALA A 167 -4.13 -14.76 20.27
N ARG A 168 -3.86 -13.59 20.86
CA ARG A 168 -4.67 -12.39 20.69
C ARG A 168 -4.08 -11.51 19.58
N PRO A 169 -4.91 -10.68 18.90
CA PRO A 169 -4.40 -9.77 17.89
C PRO A 169 -3.47 -8.70 18.47
N TYR A 170 -3.66 -8.29 19.72
CA TYR A 170 -2.79 -7.35 20.41
C TYR A 170 -2.93 -7.49 21.93
N GLU A 171 -1.98 -6.92 22.65
CA GLU A 171 -2.01 -6.87 24.11
C GLU A 171 -2.98 -5.79 24.59
N ALA A 172 -3.92 -6.16 25.46
CA ALA A 172 -4.90 -5.24 26.02
C ALA A 172 -4.24 -4.20 26.94
N GLY A 173 -4.53 -2.94 26.68
CA GLY A 173 -4.11 -1.80 27.50
C GLY A 173 -5.23 -1.22 28.34
N THR A 174 -4.90 -0.14 29.01
CA THR A 174 -5.78 0.67 29.87
C THR A 174 -5.97 2.05 29.28
N GLN A 175 -6.82 2.88 29.90
CA GLN A 175 -7.00 4.27 29.48
C GLN A 175 -5.69 5.08 29.51
N ALA A 176 -4.69 4.67 30.30
CA ALA A 176 -3.38 5.32 30.34
C ALA A 176 -2.55 5.06 29.06
N ASP A 177 -2.87 4.01 28.31
CA ASP A 177 -2.19 3.65 27.06
C ASP A 177 -2.79 4.37 25.83
N CYS A 178 -3.90 5.11 26.00
CA CYS A 178 -4.54 5.83 24.90
C CYS A 178 -3.64 6.95 24.34
N VAL A 179 -3.48 6.99 23.02
CA VAL A 179 -2.82 8.10 22.34
C VAL A 179 -3.72 9.33 22.40
N THR A 180 -3.31 10.34 23.16
CA THR A 180 -3.91 11.68 23.11
C THR A 180 -3.20 12.53 22.07
N SER A 181 -3.90 13.46 21.43
CA SER A 181 -3.36 14.39 20.42
C SER A 181 -2.14 15.21 20.88
N SER A 182 -1.82 15.19 22.18
CA SER A 182 -0.70 15.88 22.81
C SER A 182 0.55 15.01 23.02
N THR A 183 0.51 13.71 22.70
CA THR A 183 1.66 12.82 22.96
C THR A 183 2.61 12.85 21.77
N SER A 184 3.57 13.78 21.80
CA SER A 184 4.79 13.67 20.99
C SER A 184 5.54 12.38 21.37
N PRO A 185 6.36 11.79 20.46
CA PRO A 185 7.14 10.61 20.78
C PRO A 185 7.99 10.82 22.04
N PRO A 186 8.19 9.80 22.89
CA PRO A 186 9.01 9.94 24.09
C PRO A 186 10.40 10.42 23.69
N THR A 187 10.80 11.58 24.20
CA THR A 187 12.16 12.10 24.09
C THR A 187 13.09 11.08 24.74
N ILE A 188 13.92 10.43 23.93
CA ILE A 188 15.05 9.65 24.41
C ILE A 188 15.94 10.62 25.17
N THR A 189 15.95 10.54 26.50
CA THR A 189 16.84 11.35 27.33
C THR A 189 18.24 10.75 27.18
N PRO A 190 19.25 11.48 26.68
CA PRO A 190 20.60 10.97 26.60
C PRO A 190 21.13 10.77 28.02
N THR A 191 21.55 9.56 28.34
CA THR A 191 22.31 9.24 29.54
C THR A 191 23.59 10.07 29.56
N THR A 192 23.81 10.79 30.65
CA THR A 192 25.01 11.57 30.95
C THR A 192 26.27 10.72 30.84
N ALA A 193 27.09 10.98 29.82
CA ALA A 193 28.49 10.58 29.77
C ALA A 193 29.38 11.76 30.21
N GLY A 194 30.42 11.46 30.97
CA GLY A 194 31.31 12.43 31.62
C GLY A 194 32.09 13.35 30.67
N GLN A 195 32.55 14.47 31.26
CA GLN A 195 33.40 15.50 30.65
C GLN A 195 34.86 15.05 30.39
N PRO A 196 35.64 15.83 29.62
CA PRO A 196 36.67 15.37 28.68
C PRO A 196 38.09 15.81 29.08
N ASP A 197 39.09 15.39 28.28
CA ASP A 197 40.38 16.03 27.94
C ASP A 197 41.03 15.11 26.85
N GLU A 198 41.81 15.49 25.84
CA GLU A 198 42.46 16.72 25.38
C GLU A 198 42.87 16.53 23.89
N ASP A 199 42.95 17.64 23.15
CA ASP A 199 43.89 18.03 22.07
C ASP A 199 44.28 17.11 20.88
N VAL A 200 44.08 17.60 19.64
CA VAL A 200 45.10 17.89 18.59
C VAL A 200 44.41 18.44 17.31
N THR A 201 44.95 19.55 16.77
CA THR A 201 44.55 20.33 15.57
C THR A 201 45.40 19.99 14.31
N PRO A 202 45.34 20.71 13.16
CA PRO A 202 44.23 21.03 12.24
C PRO A 202 44.57 20.77 10.73
N GLU A 203 43.56 20.87 9.85
CA GLU A 203 43.53 21.21 8.38
C GLU A 203 42.49 20.32 7.66
N SER A 204 41.72 20.72 6.65
CA SER A 204 41.66 21.91 5.80
C SER A 204 40.24 22.03 5.24
N SER A 205 39.94 23.20 4.66
CA SER A 205 38.72 23.59 3.97
C SER A 205 38.15 22.54 3.00
N MET A 206 36.82 22.45 2.90
CA MET A 206 36.11 22.78 1.68
C MET A 206 34.62 23.01 1.95
N ASN A 207 34.11 24.07 1.33
CA ASN A 207 32.77 24.59 1.41
C ASN A 207 31.91 23.89 0.35
N GLU A 208 30.87 23.14 0.75
CA GLU A 208 29.90 22.60 -0.20
C GLU A 208 28.48 23.02 0.18
N THR A 209 27.91 23.81 -0.71
CA THR A 209 26.58 24.39 -0.65
C THR A 209 25.54 23.28 -0.78
N SER A 210 24.78 23.04 0.27
CA SER A 210 23.59 22.17 0.25
C SER A 210 22.52 22.75 -0.68
N VAL A 211 22.37 22.19 -1.87
CA VAL A 211 21.18 22.34 -2.71
C VAL A 211 20.22 21.23 -2.32
N THR A 212 19.10 21.58 -1.68
CA THR A 212 17.99 20.67 -1.42
C THR A 212 17.14 20.56 -2.68
N GLU A 213 17.28 19.49 -3.46
CA GLU A 213 16.30 19.11 -4.48
C GLU A 213 15.22 18.22 -3.85
N THR A 214 13.97 18.67 -3.91
CA THR A 214 12.81 17.90 -3.47
C THR A 214 12.35 16.96 -4.58
N THR A 215 11.86 15.78 -4.21
CA THR A 215 11.34 14.75 -5.13
C THR A 215 10.19 15.23 -6.03
N SER A 216 9.54 16.36 -5.68
CA SER A 216 8.52 17.04 -6.50
C SER A 216 9.07 17.64 -7.80
N ASP A 217 10.36 17.99 -7.86
CA ASP A 217 10.94 18.64 -9.05
C ASP A 217 11.29 17.61 -10.12
N CYS A 218 11.64 16.38 -9.72
CA CYS A 218 11.86 15.27 -10.63
C CYS A 218 10.57 14.90 -11.39
N GLU A 219 9.44 14.71 -10.70
CA GLU A 219 8.17 14.32 -11.33
C GLU A 219 7.66 15.36 -12.35
N ASN A 220 7.86 16.65 -12.06
CA ASN A 220 7.47 17.74 -12.95
C ASN A 220 8.39 17.88 -14.18
N LEU A 221 9.68 17.52 -14.06
CA LEU A 221 10.63 17.52 -15.16
C LEU A 221 10.36 16.39 -16.16
N TRP A 222 9.93 15.20 -15.70
CA TRP A 222 9.53 14.09 -16.58
C TRP A 222 8.24 14.41 -17.35
N GLN A 223 7.22 14.98 -16.70
CA GLN A 223 5.99 15.39 -17.40
C GLN A 223 6.24 16.48 -18.44
N LYS A 224 7.02 17.53 -18.10
CA LYS A 224 7.32 18.63 -19.04
C LYS A 224 8.18 18.18 -20.21
N LYS A 225 9.20 17.34 -19.99
CA LYS A 225 10.05 16.81 -21.09
C LYS A 225 9.28 15.85 -22.00
N THR A 226 8.36 15.05 -21.45
CA THR A 226 7.51 14.13 -22.22
C THR A 226 6.53 14.88 -23.13
N ILE A 227 5.93 15.97 -22.65
CA ILE A 227 5.02 16.81 -23.45
C ILE A 227 5.77 17.51 -24.60
N VAL A 228 7.01 17.96 -24.38
CA VAL A 228 7.83 18.60 -25.42
C VAL A 228 8.20 17.60 -26.52
N VAL A 229 8.58 16.37 -26.16
CA VAL A 229 8.89 15.30 -27.12
C VAL A 229 7.66 14.90 -27.92
N ILE A 230 6.49 14.74 -27.28
CA ILE A 230 5.23 14.42 -27.96
C ILE A 230 4.80 15.54 -28.91
N LYS A 231 4.91 16.81 -28.50
CA LYS A 231 4.64 17.96 -29.39
C LYS A 231 5.62 18.02 -30.56
N TYR A 232 6.91 17.77 -30.34
CA TYR A 232 7.89 17.77 -31.42
C TYR A 232 7.59 16.68 -32.45
N ILE A 233 7.24 15.46 -32.00
CA ILE A 233 6.88 14.35 -32.90
C ILE A 233 5.61 14.66 -33.69
N LEU A 234 4.55 15.15 -33.04
CA LEU A 234 3.27 15.45 -33.69
C LEU A 234 3.36 16.62 -34.69
N PHE A 235 4.17 17.64 -34.41
CA PHE A 235 4.23 18.85 -35.25
C PHE A 235 5.37 18.87 -36.28
N THR A 236 6.45 18.10 -36.10
CA THR A 236 7.58 18.10 -37.05
C THR A 236 7.67 16.83 -37.89
N LEU A 237 7.38 15.66 -37.32
CA LEU A 237 7.57 14.38 -38.03
C LEU A 237 6.33 13.95 -38.80
N VAL A 238 5.13 14.18 -38.25
CA VAL A 238 3.86 13.80 -38.92
C VAL A 238 3.64 14.53 -40.26
N PRO A 239 3.89 15.85 -40.40
CA PRO A 239 3.71 16.55 -41.68
C PRO A 239 4.72 16.15 -42.75
N VAL A 240 5.95 15.80 -42.35
CA VAL A 240 7.02 15.37 -43.27
C VAL A 240 6.76 13.95 -43.81
N LEU A 241 6.13 13.10 -43.00
CA LEU A 241 5.71 11.76 -43.40
C LEU A 241 4.47 11.78 -44.31
N THR A 242 3.51 12.68 -44.08
CA THR A 242 2.34 12.82 -44.95
C THR A 242 2.69 13.44 -46.31
N GLN A 243 3.66 14.35 -46.39
CA GLN A 243 4.12 14.91 -47.67
C GLN A 243 4.85 13.87 -48.57
N LYS A 244 5.61 12.95 -47.97
CA LYS A 244 6.30 11.88 -48.71
C LYS A 244 5.38 10.76 -49.21
N LEU A 245 4.25 10.52 -48.53
CA LEU A 245 3.28 9.50 -48.94
C LEU A 245 2.29 10.00 -50.00
N LEU A 246 2.04 11.32 -50.07
CA LEU A 246 1.09 11.90 -51.01
C LEU A 246 1.69 12.33 -52.37
N PHE A 247 3.02 12.49 -52.46
CA PHE A 247 3.72 12.83 -53.70
C PHE A 247 5.01 12.00 -53.87
N PRO A 248 4.90 10.72 -54.27
CA PRO A 248 6.07 9.98 -54.74
C PRO A 248 6.57 10.62 -56.05
N GLN A 249 7.74 11.26 -56.02
CA GLN A 249 8.40 11.75 -57.23
C GLN A 249 8.70 10.55 -58.15
N GLN A 250 8.28 10.66 -59.43
CA GLN A 250 8.61 9.72 -60.51
C GLN A 250 10.10 9.66 -60.78
#